data_AF-A0A964QD84-F1
#
_entry.id   AF-A0A964QD84-F1
#
_cell.length_a   1.000
_cell.length_b   1.000
_cell.length_c   1.000
_cell.angle_alpha   90.00
_cell.angle_beta   90.00
_cell.angle_gamma   90.00
#
_symmetry.space_group_name_H-M   'P 1'
#
loop_
_entity.id
_entity.type
_entity.pdbx_description
1 polymer ?
#
loop_
_entity_poly.entity_id
_entity_poly.type
_entity_poly.pdbx_seq_one_letter_code
_entity_poly.pdbx_strand_id
1 'polypeptide(L)'
;MARSVRSPVSRLRSLRGGRLALALAIAVGVLLVALKLAAKVHVNVLWFRSVGYEDVLWSRLAWSWGVRGALGVLVAAFLFVNMRLVVGTLGAIQIKRRFGDLEIAEQLPRSYVLWASAGFAALVAI
;
A
#
# COMPACT_ATOMS: atom_id res chain seq x y z
N MET A 1 24.55 -22.09 18.36
CA MET A 1 23.55 -21.64 17.36
C MET A 1 23.97 -20.27 16.82
N ALA A 2 24.56 -20.18 15.63
CA ALA A 2 25.00 -18.92 15.05
C ALA A 2 23.91 -18.32 14.12
N ARG A 3 23.39 -17.13 14.45
CA ARG A 3 22.48 -16.38 13.55
C ARG A 3 23.30 -15.83 12.39
N SER A 4 22.99 -16.25 11.17
CA SER A 4 23.59 -15.67 9.96
C SER A 4 23.09 -14.23 9.75
N VAL A 5 23.95 -13.26 10.05
CA VAL A 5 23.72 -11.85 9.72
C VAL A 5 23.85 -11.71 8.20
N ARG A 6 22.73 -11.80 7.48
CA ARG A 6 22.72 -11.60 6.02
C ARG A 6 23.12 -10.15 5.72
N SER A 7 24.32 -9.95 5.20
CA SER A 7 24.80 -8.63 4.78
C SER A 7 23.91 -8.05 3.67
N PRO A 8 23.69 -6.72 3.61
CA PRO A 8 22.87 -6.08 2.56
C PRO A 8 23.32 -6.46 1.15
N VAL A 9 24.64 -6.61 1.00
CA VAL A 9 25.33 -6.99 -0.25
C VAL A 9 24.93 -8.39 -0.75
N SER A 10 24.68 -9.33 0.16
CA SER A 10 24.22 -10.69 -0.19
C SER A 10 22.80 -10.72 -0.78
N ARG A 11 21.92 -9.80 -0.35
CA ARG A 11 20.56 -9.68 -0.92
C ARG A 11 20.60 -9.14 -2.34
N LEU A 12 21.47 -8.17 -2.61
CA LEU A 12 21.66 -7.58 -3.93
C LEU A 12 22.13 -8.63 -4.95
N ARG A 13 23.04 -9.53 -4.56
CA ARG A 13 23.56 -10.60 -5.42
C ARG A 13 22.56 -11.74 -5.69
N SER A 14 21.53 -11.90 -4.85
CA SER A 14 20.45 -12.88 -5.04
C SER A 14 19.39 -12.46 -6.06
N LEU A 15 19.32 -11.17 -6.39
CA LEU A 15 18.41 -10.60 -7.38
C LEU A 15 19.08 -10.71 -8.77
N ARG A 16 18.87 -11.83 -9.46
CA ARG A 16 19.34 -12.03 -10.85
C ARG A 16 18.95 -10.81 -11.72
N GLY A 17 19.94 -10.29 -12.45
CA GLY A 17 19.97 -9.11 -13.35
C GLY A 17 18.68 -8.31 -13.57
N GLY A 18 17.64 -8.93 -14.14
CA GLY A 18 16.38 -8.24 -14.46
C GLY A 18 15.61 -7.70 -13.26
N ARG A 19 15.59 -8.41 -12.13
CA ARG A 19 14.90 -7.93 -10.91
C ARG A 19 15.63 -6.75 -10.26
N LEU A 20 16.97 -6.74 -10.34
CA LEU A 20 17.78 -5.64 -9.82
C LEU A 20 17.63 -4.40 -10.70
N ALA A 21 17.62 -4.55 -12.03
CA ALA A 21 17.36 -3.45 -12.96
C ALA A 21 15.97 -2.85 -12.76
N LEU A 22 14.93 -3.69 -12.58
CA LEU A 22 13.59 -3.21 -12.27
C LEU A 22 13.53 -2.48 -10.92
N ALA A 23 14.16 -3.03 -9.88
CA ALA A 23 14.20 -2.38 -8.57
C ALA A 23 14.92 -1.02 -8.63
N LEU A 24 16.01 -0.92 -9.39
CA LEU A 24 16.71 0.35 -9.65
C LEU A 24 15.83 1.33 -10.41
N ALA A 25 15.15 0.89 -11.47
CA ALA A 25 14.25 1.74 -12.25
C ALA A 25 13.11 2.30 -11.38
N ILE A 26 12.51 1.46 -10.53
CA ILE A 26 11.49 1.88 -9.55
C ILE A 26 12.09 2.87 -8.56
N ALA A 27 13.27 2.59 -7.99
CA ALA A 27 13.92 3.47 -7.03
C ALA A 27 14.24 4.84 -7.62
N VAL A 28 14.75 4.89 -8.85
CA VAL A 28 15.00 6.14 -9.58
C VAL A 28 13.70 6.87 -9.87
N GLY A 29 12.66 6.17 -10.32
CA GLY A 29 11.33 6.76 -10.55
C GLY A 29 10.76 7.40 -9.29
N VAL A 30 10.80 6.69 -8.15
CA VAL A 30 10.37 7.21 -6.84
C VAL A 30 11.19 8.44 -6.44
N LEU A 31 12.51 8.40 -6.62
CA LEU A 31 13.40 9.53 -6.31
C LEU A 31 13.04 10.77 -7.14
N LEU A 32 12.82 10.62 -8.44
CA LEU A 32 12.46 11.73 -9.33
C LEU A 32 11.11 12.34 -8.97
N VAL A 33 10.12 11.51 -8.64
CA VAL A 33 8.81 11.97 -8.17
C VAL A 33 8.95 12.73 -6.85
N ALA A 34 9.73 12.22 -5.91
CA ALA A 34 9.99 12.87 -4.62
C ALA A 34 10.69 14.23 -4.79
N LEU A 35 11.72 14.31 -5.64
CA LEU A 35 12.41 15.58 -5.94
C LEU A 35 11.47 16.60 -6.57
N LYS A 36 10.62 16.18 -7.51
CA LYS A 36 9.61 17.06 -8.13
C LYS A 36 8.61 17.59 -7.11
N LEU A 37 8.12 16.73 -6.22
CA LEU A 37 7.22 17.12 -5.13
C LEU A 37 7.89 18.12 -4.18
N ALA A 38 9.14 17.83 -3.77
CA ALA A 38 9.92 18.70 -2.89
C ALA A 38 10.16 20.08 -3.52
N ALA A 39 10.55 20.13 -4.79
CA ALA A 39 10.73 21.38 -5.53
C ALA A 39 9.42 22.19 -5.58
N LYS A 40 8.29 21.54 -5.86
CA LYS A 40 6.98 22.19 -5.88
C LYS A 40 6.61 22.76 -4.51
N VAL A 41 6.77 21.99 -3.43
CA VAL A 41 6.49 22.45 -2.07
C VAL A 41 7.40 23.62 -1.71
N HIS A 42 8.70 23.50 -1.99
CA HIS A 42 9.69 24.55 -1.69
C HIS A 42 9.36 25.88 -2.37
N VAL A 43 9.01 25.85 -3.66
CA VAL A 43 8.60 27.06 -4.40
C VAL A 43 7.34 27.68 -3.78
N ASN A 44 6.37 26.88 -3.36
CA ASN A 44 5.18 27.40 -2.67
C ASN A 44 5.55 28.05 -1.34
N VAL A 45 6.42 27.42 -0.54
CA VAL A 45 6.88 27.99 0.75
C VAL A 45 7.54 29.34 0.53
N LEU A 46 8.47 29.45 -0.43
CA LEU A 46 9.14 30.72 -0.74
C LEU A 46 8.15 31.80 -1.19
N TRP A 47 7.19 31.44 -2.05
CA TRP A 47 6.17 32.37 -2.52
C TRP A 47 5.26 32.83 -1.38
N PHE A 48 4.70 31.92 -0.58
CA PHE A 48 3.81 32.28 0.54
C PHE A 48 4.54 33.10 1.61
N ARG A 49 5.82 32.82 1.85
CA ARG A 49 6.65 33.58 2.76
C ARG A 49 6.95 35.00 2.23
N SER A 50 7.12 35.17 0.92
CA SER A 50 7.38 36.50 0.33
C SER A 50 6.16 37.42 0.36
N VAL A 51 4.95 36.85 0.33
CA VAL A 51 3.68 37.61 0.46
C VAL A 51 3.16 37.68 1.90
N GLY A 52 3.83 37.06 2.87
CA GLY A 52 3.44 37.06 4.28
C GLY A 52 2.24 36.16 4.64
N TYR A 53 1.83 35.25 3.74
CA TYR A 53 0.68 34.35 3.92
C TYR A 53 1.09 32.90 4.26
N GLU A 54 2.22 32.71 4.96
CA GLU A 54 2.74 31.38 5.28
C GLU A 54 1.72 30.52 6.06
N ASP A 55 0.96 31.11 6.97
CA ASP A 55 -0.08 30.41 7.73
C ASP A 55 -1.19 29.80 6.86
N VAL A 56 -1.50 30.43 5.72
CA VAL A 56 -2.51 29.95 4.78
C VAL A 56 -2.03 28.69 4.08
N LEU A 57 -0.73 28.61 3.74
CA LEU A 57 -0.13 27.42 3.13
C LEU A 57 -0.28 26.22 4.07
N TRP A 58 0.12 26.38 5.33
CA TRP A 58 0.07 25.30 6.32
C TRP A 58 -1.37 24.92 6.67
N SER A 59 -2.26 25.89 6.83
CA SER A 59 -3.68 25.65 7.07
C SER A 59 -4.33 24.88 5.93
N ARG A 60 -4.09 25.30 4.67
CA ARG A 60 -4.59 24.61 3.48
C ARG A 60 -4.03 23.20 3.37
N LEU A 61 -2.74 23.02 3.65
CA LEU A 61 -2.09 21.71 3.60
C LEU A 61 -2.68 20.77 4.66
N ALA A 62 -2.80 21.24 5.91
CA ALA A 62 -3.38 20.48 7.00
C ALA A 62 -4.83 20.07 6.71
N TRP A 63 -5.68 20.99 6.25
CA TRP A 63 -7.07 20.68 5.95
C TRP A 63 -7.23 19.75 4.74
N SER A 64 -6.49 20.00 3.66
CA SER A 64 -6.61 19.16 2.46
C SER A 64 -6.17 17.72 2.70
N TRP A 65 -5.07 17.51 3.43
CA TRP A 65 -4.62 16.17 3.80
C TRP A 65 -5.43 15.57 4.93
N GLY A 66 -5.86 16.38 5.90
CA GLY A 66 -6.68 15.94 7.03
C GLY A 66 -8.04 15.42 6.60
N VAL A 67 -8.77 16.17 5.75
CA VAL A 67 -10.08 15.75 5.23
C VAL A 67 -9.94 14.52 4.34
N ARG A 68 -8.95 14.48 3.45
CA ARG A 68 -8.70 13.29 2.60
C ARG A 68 -8.35 12.07 3.41
N GLY A 69 -7.46 12.21 4.40
CA GLY A 69 -7.09 11.12 5.29
C GLY A 69 -8.26 10.62 6.13
N ALA A 70 -9.04 11.53 6.72
CA ALA A 70 -10.22 11.17 7.51
C ALA A 70 -11.27 10.44 6.65
N LEU A 71 -11.56 10.94 5.45
CA LEU A 71 -12.51 10.31 4.54
C LEU A 71 -11.99 8.96 4.03
N GLY A 72 -10.71 8.87 3.68
CA GLY A 72 -10.07 7.62 3.27
C GLY A 72 -10.15 6.55 4.35
N VAL A 73 -9.86 6.90 5.61
CA VAL A 73 -10.01 5.99 6.76
C VAL A 73 -11.46 5.56 6.95
N LEU A 74 -12.42 6.50 6.84
CA LEU A 74 -13.84 6.19 6.96
C LEU A 74 -14.29 5.21 5.88
N VAL A 75 -13.91 5.44 4.62
CA VAL A 75 -14.24 4.56 3.49
C VAL A 75 -13.57 3.19 3.65
N ALA A 76 -12.29 3.14 4.01
CA ALA A 76 -11.60 1.87 4.29
C ALA A 76 -12.25 1.10 5.43
N ALA A 77 -12.61 1.76 6.54
CA ALA A 77 -13.28 1.12 7.66
C ALA A 77 -14.65 0.56 7.24
N PHE A 78 -15.44 1.35 6.52
CA PHE A 78 -16.74 0.92 6.00
C PHE A 78 -16.59 -0.29 5.07
N LEU A 79 -15.68 -0.22 4.10
CA LEU A 79 -15.43 -1.30 3.15
C LEU A 79 -14.87 -2.55 3.82
N PHE A 80 -13.96 -2.40 4.78
CA PHE A 80 -13.41 -3.52 5.54
C PHE A 80 -14.48 -4.21 6.38
N VAL A 81 -15.33 -3.45 7.08
CA VAL A 81 -16.45 -4.03 7.84
C VAL A 81 -17.43 -4.72 6.89
N ASN A 82 -17.77 -4.10 5.77
CA ASN A 82 -18.64 -4.68 4.76
C ASN A 82 -18.09 -6.01 4.24
N MET A 83 -16.83 -6.03 3.80
CA MET A 83 -16.18 -7.27 3.37
C MET A 83 -16.08 -8.30 4.51
N ARG A 84 -15.79 -7.89 5.74
CA ARG A 84 -15.71 -8.80 6.88
C ARG A 84 -17.04 -9.52 7.11
N LEU A 85 -18.16 -8.82 6.99
CA LEU A 85 -19.49 -9.42 7.05
C LEU A 85 -19.69 -10.43 5.91
N VAL A 86 -19.37 -10.03 4.68
CA VAL A 86 -19.46 -10.90 3.50
C VAL A 86 -18.59 -12.16 3.66
N VAL A 87 -17.36 -12.04 4.13
CA VAL A 87 -16.45 -13.17 4.42
C VAL A 87 -16.98 -14.07 5.53
N GLY A 88 -17.69 -13.50 6.52
CA GLY A 88 -18.40 -14.26 7.54
C GLY A 88 -19.52 -15.11 6.95
N THR A 89 -20.22 -14.59 5.93
CA THR A 89 -21.35 -15.26 5.26
C THR A 89 -20.94 -16.22 4.14
N LEU A 90 -19.79 -15.97 3.49
CA LEU A 90 -19.14 -16.88 2.55
C LEU A 90 -18.60 -18.06 3.36
N GLY A 91 -19.47 -19.01 3.71
CA GLY A 91 -19.07 -20.32 4.20
C GLY A 91 -17.97 -20.91 3.30
N ALA A 92 -17.05 -21.68 3.89
CA ALA A 92 -15.79 -22.11 3.28
C ALA A 92 -15.92 -22.31 1.78
N ILE A 93 -15.37 -21.38 0.99
CA ILE A 93 -15.46 -21.42 -0.47
C ILE A 93 -14.74 -22.70 -0.90
N GLN A 94 -15.53 -23.72 -1.22
CA GLN A 94 -15.03 -25.02 -1.68
C GLN A 94 -14.74 -24.87 -3.16
N ILE A 95 -13.47 -24.66 -3.51
CA ILE A 95 -13.07 -24.73 -4.91
C ILE A 95 -13.07 -26.22 -5.27
N LYS A 96 -14.08 -26.64 -6.03
CA LYS A 96 -14.16 -28.01 -6.54
C LYS A 96 -13.08 -28.21 -7.59
N ARG A 97 -12.07 -29.02 -7.28
CA ARG A 97 -11.10 -29.51 -8.26
C ARG A 97 -11.24 -31.02 -8.36
N ARG A 98 -11.54 -31.52 -9.57
CA ARG A 98 -11.52 -32.96 -9.87
C ARG A 98 -10.10 -33.38 -10.23
N PHE A 99 -9.60 -34.39 -9.51
CA PHE A 99 -8.39 -35.11 -9.85
C PHE A 99 -8.72 -36.59 -10.02
N GLY A 100 -8.92 -37.02 -11.26
CA GLY A 100 -9.41 -38.37 -11.54
C GLY A 100 -10.80 -38.59 -10.94
N ASP A 101 -10.93 -39.60 -10.07
CA ASP A 101 -12.18 -39.98 -9.39
C ASP A 101 -12.34 -39.35 -7.98
N LEU A 102 -11.40 -38.50 -7.55
CA LEU A 102 -11.44 -37.82 -6.26
C LEU A 102 -11.93 -36.37 -6.42
N GLU A 103 -13.00 -36.01 -5.70
CA GLU A 103 -13.41 -34.61 -5.47
C GLU A 103 -12.76 -34.09 -4.19
N ILE A 104 -11.75 -33.23 -4.34
CA ILE A 104 -11.10 -32.56 -3.20
C ILE A 104 -11.69 -31.15 -3.10
N ALA A 105 -12.47 -30.92 -2.04
CA ALA A 105 -12.98 -29.60 -1.68
C ALA A 105 -11.97 -28.94 -0.72
N GLU A 106 -11.01 -28.21 -1.27
CA GLU A 106 -10.03 -27.48 -0.46
C GLU A 106 -10.66 -26.16 0.02
N GLN A 107 -10.69 -25.97 1.35
CA GLN A 107 -11.23 -24.76 1.96
C GLN A 107 -10.19 -23.66 1.91
N LEU A 108 -10.49 -22.52 1.27
CA LEU A 108 -9.59 -21.37 1.31
C LEU A 108 -9.40 -20.91 2.77
N PRO A 109 -8.15 -20.74 3.25
CA PRO A 109 -7.93 -20.31 4.62
C PRO A 109 -8.47 -18.88 4.81
N ARG A 110 -9.28 -18.67 5.86
CA ARG A 110 -9.91 -17.38 6.18
C ARG A 110 -8.90 -16.23 6.28
N SER A 111 -7.67 -16.52 6.68
CA SER A 111 -6.58 -15.54 6.79
C SER A 111 -6.26 -14.87 5.45
N TYR A 112 -6.22 -15.61 4.33
CA TYR A 112 -5.93 -15.03 3.01
C TYR A 112 -7.01 -14.04 2.59
N VAL A 113 -8.29 -14.39 2.82
CA VAL A 113 -9.42 -13.53 2.46
C VAL A 113 -9.46 -12.27 3.34
N LEU A 114 -9.09 -12.39 4.62
CA LEU A 114 -8.95 -11.24 5.52
C LEU A 114 -7.80 -10.31 5.11
N TRP A 115 -6.64 -10.84 4.74
CA TRP A 115 -5.53 -10.02 4.26
C TRP A 115 -5.83 -9.38 2.90
N ALA A 116 -6.51 -10.08 2.01
CA ALA A 116 -6.95 -9.53 0.72
C ALA A 116 -7.97 -8.40 0.89
N SER A 117 -8.97 -8.58 1.76
CA SER A 117 -9.97 -7.54 2.06
C SER A 117 -9.36 -6.33 2.76
N ALA A 118 -8.46 -6.54 3.72
CA ALA A 118 -7.70 -5.45 4.35
C ALA A 118 -6.82 -4.70 3.35
N GLY A 119 -6.12 -5.42 2.47
CA GLY A 119 -5.30 -4.83 1.42
C GLY A 119 -6.11 -4.01 0.43
N PHE A 120 -7.26 -4.52 -0.01
CA PHE A 120 -8.17 -3.81 -0.91
C PHE A 120 -8.75 -2.55 -0.25
N ALA A 121 -9.18 -2.66 1.00
CA ALA A 121 -9.68 -1.51 1.75
C ALA A 121 -8.61 -0.42 1.92
N ALA A 122 -7.36 -0.81 2.21
CA ALA A 122 -6.24 0.13 2.32
C ALA A 122 -5.91 0.82 1.00
N LEU A 123 -6.01 0.11 -0.14
CA LEU A 123 -5.78 0.69 -1.46
C LEU A 123 -6.84 1.73 -1.84
N VAL A 124 -8.10 1.51 -1.49
CA VAL A 124 -9.20 2.45 -1.78
C VAL A 124 -9.10 3.73 -0.92
N ALA A 125 -8.43 3.67 0.23
CA ALA A 125 -8.25 4.83 1.10
C ALA A 125 -7.20 5.84 0.63
N ILE A 126 -6.38 5.50 -0.37
CA ILE A 126 -5.25 6.31 -0.87
C ILE A 126 -5.65 6.97 -2.19
#